data_AF-A0A0B8Q9T7-F1
#
_entry.id   AF-A0A0B8Q9T7-F1
#
_cell.length_a   1.000
_cell.length_b   1.000
_cell.length_c   1.000
_cell.angle_alpha   90.00
_cell.angle_beta   90.00
_cell.angle_gamma   90.00
#
_symmetry.space_group_name_H-M   'P 1'
#
loop_
_entity.id
_entity.type
_entity.pdbx_description
1 polymer ?
#
loop_
_entity_poly.entity_id
_entity_poly.type
_entity_poly.pdbx_seq_one_letter_code
_entity_poly.pdbx_strand_id
1 'polypeptide(L)'
;MFALVANTQLITPADWSLPWGDVKGVVGQEAYLERLKELDKTTPKGELIITWGWHRYFHGELNREILDKVSPERPIIVWQRSVHELFFNTAALEMLDVSPEDWEGDDNHFNYMDYEKGHAYETGLYAAAPLLFSQIATPDKFAEGMVKANQYLQAGGITTVVDPGMLLPDDMAKGMINIMEQAPMLDYYMIPAGNTAYDHLNKDAQAAFNAVEARVKNPALNSEYVRWLPNQIKLFADGAAYSQLMMMKDGYTDGHEGAWIQYPEDLENSMRPYWENDYTITVHSNGDYG
;
A
#
# COMPACT_ATOMS: atom_id res chain seq x y z
N MET A 1 1.37 2.02 5.31
CA MET A 1 1.71 0.79 4.55
C MET A 1 2.73 -0.13 5.22
N PHE A 2 3.84 0.36 5.77
CA PHE A 2 4.89 -0.53 6.31
C PHE A 2 4.38 -1.52 7.38
N ALA A 3 3.47 -1.08 8.25
CA ALA A 3 2.83 -1.94 9.26
C ALA A 3 2.18 -3.20 8.65
N LEU A 4 1.62 -3.11 7.43
CA LEU A 4 1.00 -4.26 6.76
C LEU A 4 2.07 -5.21 6.19
N VAL A 5 3.09 -4.68 5.50
CA VAL A 5 4.14 -5.52 4.90
C VAL A 5 5.02 -6.18 5.97
N ALA A 6 5.16 -5.58 7.16
CA ALA A 6 5.90 -6.14 8.29
C ALA A 6 5.25 -7.41 8.88
N ASN A 7 4.01 -7.71 8.48
CA ASN A 7 3.30 -8.95 8.82
C ASN A 7 3.42 -10.02 7.74
N THR A 8 4.24 -9.80 6.72
CA THR A 8 4.46 -10.71 5.60
C THR A 8 5.88 -11.23 5.59
N GLN A 9 6.12 -12.25 4.78
CA GLN A 9 7.44 -12.86 4.62
C GLN A 9 8.19 -12.08 3.55
N LEU A 10 9.24 -11.37 3.95
CA LEU A 10 10.01 -10.53 3.03
C LEU A 10 10.82 -11.40 2.05
N ILE A 11 10.53 -11.25 0.77
CA ILE A 11 11.39 -11.72 -0.34
C ILE A 11 11.58 -10.53 -1.27
N THR A 12 12.60 -9.74 -0.99
CA THR A 12 12.87 -8.47 -1.68
C THR A 12 14.22 -8.52 -2.40
N PRO A 13 14.49 -7.64 -3.38
CA PRO A 13 15.77 -7.62 -4.08
C PRO A 13 16.94 -7.06 -3.25
N ALA A 14 16.67 -6.52 -2.06
CA ALA A 14 17.66 -5.91 -1.19
C ALA A 14 17.72 -6.60 0.18
N ASP A 15 18.88 -6.48 0.83
CA ASP A 15 19.04 -6.86 2.24
C ASP A 15 18.23 -5.90 3.14
N TRP A 16 17.63 -6.46 4.19
CA TRP A 16 16.97 -5.70 5.25
C TRP A 16 17.57 -6.08 6.60
N SER A 17 17.87 -5.08 7.42
CA SER A 17 18.18 -5.28 8.84
C SER A 17 16.99 -4.86 9.67
N LEU A 18 16.25 -5.84 10.19
CA LEU A 18 15.05 -5.62 10.97
C LEU A 18 15.31 -5.94 12.44
N PRO A 19 14.65 -5.26 13.39
CA PRO A 19 14.74 -5.58 14.82
C PRO A 19 14.42 -7.05 15.17
N TRP A 20 13.63 -7.72 14.34
CA TRP A 20 13.22 -9.12 14.52
C TRP A 20 13.98 -10.11 13.62
N GLY A 21 15.01 -9.66 12.89
CA GLY A 21 15.90 -10.53 12.11
C GLY A 21 16.30 -9.94 10.77
N ASP A 22 17.53 -10.22 10.36
CA ASP A 22 18.02 -9.83 9.03
C ASP A 22 17.35 -10.67 7.93
N VAL A 23 17.00 -10.01 6.83
CA VAL A 23 16.50 -10.65 5.60
C VAL A 23 17.49 -10.40 4.49
N LYS A 24 17.94 -11.47 3.82
CA LYS A 24 18.82 -11.34 2.65
C LYS A 24 18.03 -11.09 1.39
N GLY A 25 18.55 -10.18 0.57
CA GLY A 25 18.03 -9.87 -0.74
C GLY A 25 18.11 -11.08 -1.66
N VAL A 26 17.08 -11.27 -2.47
CA VAL A 26 16.97 -12.35 -3.45
C VAL A 26 16.90 -11.73 -4.83
N VAL A 27 17.75 -12.15 -5.76
CA VAL A 27 17.74 -11.66 -7.14
C VAL A 27 17.83 -12.85 -8.08
N GLY A 28 17.05 -12.80 -9.16
CA GLY A 28 16.88 -13.88 -10.12
C GLY A 28 15.63 -14.71 -9.85
N GLN A 29 14.97 -15.15 -10.92
CA GLN A 29 13.73 -15.91 -10.84
C GLN A 29 13.91 -17.26 -10.14
N GLU A 30 14.99 -17.98 -10.46
CA GLU A 30 15.29 -19.27 -9.84
C GLU A 30 15.46 -19.12 -8.32
N ALA A 31 16.27 -18.16 -7.87
CA ALA A 31 16.49 -17.88 -6.45
C ALA A 31 15.19 -17.45 -5.73
N TYR A 32 14.33 -16.66 -6.39
CA TYR A 32 13.03 -16.27 -5.86
C TYR A 32 12.11 -17.49 -5.66
N LEU A 33 12.02 -18.38 -6.65
CA LEU A 33 11.21 -19.59 -6.55
C LEU A 33 11.79 -20.61 -5.55
N GLU A 34 13.11 -20.71 -5.43
CA GLU A 34 13.75 -21.50 -4.38
C GLU A 34 13.41 -20.99 -2.98
N ARG A 35 13.42 -19.67 -2.79
CA ARG A 35 13.02 -19.05 -1.51
C ARG A 35 11.57 -19.34 -1.17
N LEU A 36 10.66 -19.28 -2.14
CA LEU A 36 9.26 -19.67 -1.93
C LEU A 36 9.11 -21.16 -1.57
N LYS A 37 9.87 -22.06 -2.23
CA LYS A 37 9.89 -23.50 -1.90
C LYS A 37 10.48 -23.79 -0.52
N GLU A 38 11.40 -22.96 -0.05
CA GLU A 38 11.92 -23.05 1.31
C GLU A 38 10.82 -22.68 2.32
N LEU A 39 10.13 -21.55 2.09
CA LEU A 39 8.98 -21.15 2.91
C LEU A 39 7.90 -22.22 2.94
N ASP A 40 7.59 -22.85 1.80
CA ASP A 40 6.63 -23.96 1.71
C ASP A 40 6.98 -25.13 2.65
N LYS A 41 8.27 -25.43 2.81
CA LYS A 41 8.74 -26.51 3.68
C LYS A 41 8.76 -26.10 5.16
N THR A 42 9.07 -24.84 5.46
CA THR A 42 9.26 -24.35 6.83
C THR A 42 7.99 -23.81 7.47
N THR A 43 7.04 -23.31 6.68
CA THR A 43 5.75 -22.82 7.16
C THR A 43 4.91 -24.01 7.66
N PRO A 44 4.35 -23.94 8.88
CA PRO A 44 3.52 -25.00 9.44
C PRO A 44 2.41 -25.46 8.47
N LYS A 45 2.07 -26.75 8.55
CA LYS A 45 1.03 -27.32 7.69
C LYS A 45 -0.31 -26.63 7.97
N GLY A 46 -1.02 -26.26 6.90
CA GLY A 46 -2.29 -25.55 6.97
C GLY A 46 -2.18 -24.04 7.11
N GLU A 47 -0.97 -23.49 7.26
CA GLU A 47 -0.75 -22.04 7.26
C GLU A 47 -0.47 -21.53 5.83
N LEU A 48 -1.02 -20.35 5.54
CA LEU A 48 -0.84 -19.63 4.30
C LEU A 48 0.54 -18.94 4.24
N ILE A 49 1.08 -18.79 3.04
CA ILE A 49 2.27 -17.97 2.78
C ILE A 49 1.83 -16.65 2.17
N ILE A 50 2.10 -15.53 2.86
CA ILE A 50 2.04 -14.20 2.25
C ILE A 50 3.44 -13.65 2.20
N THR A 51 3.89 -13.27 1.01
CA THR A 51 5.18 -12.59 0.83
C THR A 51 5.00 -11.17 0.35
N TRP A 52 5.98 -10.31 0.66
CA TRP A 52 6.10 -8.98 0.06
C TRP A 52 7.50 -8.78 -0.51
N GLY A 53 7.57 -8.01 -1.61
CA GLY A 53 8.83 -7.57 -2.20
C GLY A 53 9.08 -8.08 -3.61
N TRP A 54 8.15 -8.85 -4.19
CA TRP A 54 8.32 -9.34 -5.55
C TRP A 54 8.34 -8.21 -6.58
N HIS A 55 9.18 -8.30 -7.60
CA HIS A 55 9.17 -7.36 -8.71
C HIS A 55 9.76 -8.03 -9.95
N ARG A 56 9.07 -7.93 -11.09
CA ARG A 56 9.43 -8.59 -12.35
C ARG A 56 10.89 -8.40 -12.78
N TYR A 57 11.40 -7.16 -12.78
CA TYR A 57 12.81 -6.88 -13.14
C TYR A 57 13.85 -7.59 -12.28
N PHE A 58 13.55 -7.88 -11.01
CA PHE A 58 14.50 -8.52 -10.10
C PHE A 58 14.28 -10.03 -9.99
N HIS A 59 13.02 -10.49 -10.12
CA HIS A 59 12.62 -11.86 -9.81
C HIS A 59 11.97 -12.61 -10.98
N GLY A 60 11.97 -12.05 -12.19
CA GLY A 60 11.39 -12.65 -13.39
C GLY A 60 9.86 -12.73 -13.37
N GLU A 61 9.29 -13.56 -14.24
CA GLU A 61 7.84 -13.73 -14.37
C GLU A 61 7.22 -14.49 -13.20
N LEU A 62 5.98 -14.16 -12.89
CA LEU A 62 5.17 -14.86 -11.90
C LEU A 62 3.72 -14.98 -12.41
N ASN A 63 3.06 -16.09 -12.08
CA ASN A 63 1.64 -16.33 -12.31
C ASN A 63 1.17 -17.52 -11.45
N ARG A 64 -0.14 -17.78 -11.46
CA ARG A 64 -0.79 -18.91 -10.77
C ARG A 64 -0.10 -20.24 -11.02
N GLU A 65 0.16 -20.59 -12.29
CA GLU A 65 0.79 -21.87 -12.67
C GLU A 65 2.21 -22.03 -12.10
N ILE A 66 3.00 -20.94 -12.07
CA ILE A 66 4.34 -20.93 -11.48
C ILE A 66 4.24 -21.14 -9.96
N LEU A 67 3.29 -20.49 -9.29
CA LEU A 67 3.07 -20.65 -7.86
C LEU A 67 2.52 -22.04 -7.50
N ASP A 68 1.67 -22.63 -8.33
CA ASP A 68 1.18 -24.01 -8.15
C ASP A 68 2.33 -25.04 -8.23
N LYS A 69 3.36 -24.75 -9.04
CA LYS A 69 4.60 -25.56 -9.09
C LYS A 69 5.50 -25.37 -7.86
N VAL A 70 5.36 -24.26 -7.14
CA VAL A 70 6.01 -24.09 -5.82
C VAL A 70 5.30 -24.98 -4.81
N SER A 71 3.97 -24.92 -4.77
CA SER A 71 3.15 -25.75 -3.90
C SER A 71 1.74 -25.95 -4.47
N PRO A 72 1.29 -27.21 -4.64
CA PRO A 72 -0.06 -27.49 -5.10
C PRO A 72 -1.11 -27.42 -3.98
N GLU A 73 -0.70 -27.51 -2.71
CA GLU A 73 -1.63 -27.60 -1.57
C GLU A 73 -1.64 -26.35 -0.70
N ARG A 74 -0.53 -25.60 -0.65
CA ARG A 74 -0.40 -24.47 0.26
C ARG A 74 -0.89 -23.18 -0.38
N PRO A 75 -1.80 -22.44 0.26
CA PRO A 75 -2.15 -21.10 -0.17
C PRO A 75 -0.92 -20.18 -0.21
N ILE A 76 -0.63 -19.60 -1.36
CA ILE A 76 0.44 -18.61 -1.56
C ILE A 76 -0.15 -17.33 -2.15
N ILE A 77 0.11 -16.21 -1.47
CA ILE A 77 -0.18 -14.86 -1.95
C ILE A 77 1.15 -14.10 -2.03
N VAL A 78 1.45 -13.53 -3.18
CA VAL A 78 2.63 -12.69 -3.40
C VAL A 78 2.20 -11.26 -3.61
N TRP A 79 2.66 -10.37 -2.72
CA TRP A 79 2.45 -8.94 -2.81
C TRP A 79 3.65 -8.26 -3.44
N GLN A 80 3.40 -7.52 -4.52
CA GLN A 80 4.42 -6.83 -5.29
C GLN A 80 5.12 -5.73 -4.45
N ARG A 81 6.38 -5.45 -4.77
CA ARG A 81 7.30 -4.58 -4.02
C ARG A 81 6.77 -3.17 -3.80
N SER A 82 6.19 -2.58 -4.83
CA SER A 82 5.55 -1.26 -4.80
C SER A 82 4.10 -1.34 -4.31
N VAL A 83 3.64 -2.49 -3.82
CA VAL A 83 2.30 -2.77 -3.31
C VAL A 83 1.15 -2.64 -4.31
N HIS A 84 1.43 -2.60 -5.61
CA HIS A 84 0.44 -2.35 -6.68
C HIS A 84 -0.11 -3.62 -7.36
N GLU A 85 0.37 -4.81 -6.98
CA GLU A 85 -0.05 -6.06 -7.61
C GLU A 85 -0.09 -7.21 -6.61
N LEU A 86 -1.01 -8.15 -6.82
CA LEU A 86 -1.13 -9.40 -6.08
C LEU A 86 -1.13 -10.58 -7.03
N PHE A 87 -0.41 -11.63 -6.65
CA PHE A 87 -0.50 -12.95 -7.27
C PHE A 87 -1.00 -13.99 -6.29
N PHE A 88 -1.85 -14.88 -6.76
CA PHE A 88 -2.45 -15.97 -6.01
C PHE A 88 -2.19 -17.30 -6.73
N ASN A 89 -1.88 -18.34 -5.98
CA ASN A 89 -1.94 -19.71 -6.50
C ASN A 89 -3.36 -20.28 -6.39
N THR A 90 -3.59 -21.46 -6.95
CA THR A 90 -4.91 -22.11 -6.94
C THR A 90 -5.41 -22.33 -5.51
N ALA A 91 -4.57 -22.86 -4.63
CA ALA A 91 -4.93 -23.09 -3.23
C ALA A 91 -5.30 -21.80 -2.46
N ALA A 92 -4.70 -20.65 -2.81
CA ALA A 92 -5.06 -19.37 -2.20
C ALA A 92 -6.42 -18.86 -2.68
N LEU A 93 -6.71 -18.96 -3.98
CA LEU A 93 -8.02 -18.59 -4.52
C LEU A 93 -9.13 -19.46 -3.91
N GLU A 94 -8.91 -20.78 -3.80
CA GLU A 94 -9.85 -21.71 -3.14
C GLU A 94 -10.04 -21.38 -1.65
N MET A 95 -8.95 -21.12 -0.91
CA MET A 95 -9.03 -20.75 0.51
C MET A 95 -9.83 -19.46 0.72
N LEU A 96 -9.74 -18.52 -0.22
CA LEU A 96 -10.39 -17.21 -0.18
C LEU A 96 -11.79 -17.21 -0.81
N ASP A 97 -12.28 -18.37 -1.27
CA ASP A 97 -13.57 -18.55 -1.93
C ASP A 97 -13.74 -17.64 -3.17
N VAL A 98 -12.68 -17.55 -3.98
CA VAL A 98 -12.65 -16.74 -5.21
C VAL A 98 -12.84 -17.62 -6.44
N SER A 99 -13.90 -17.37 -7.19
CA SER A 99 -14.19 -18.05 -8.46
C SER A 99 -13.84 -17.16 -9.68
N PRO A 100 -13.78 -17.73 -10.90
CA PRO A 100 -13.55 -16.93 -12.11
C PRO A 100 -14.55 -15.80 -12.27
N GLU A 101 -15.82 -16.04 -11.92
CA GLU A 101 -16.92 -15.08 -12.08
C GLU A 101 -16.75 -13.84 -11.20
N ASP A 102 -16.02 -13.93 -10.08
CA ASP A 102 -15.73 -12.78 -9.21
C ASP A 102 -14.78 -11.77 -9.87
N TRP A 103 -14.04 -12.19 -10.91
CA TRP A 103 -13.02 -11.39 -11.60
C TRP A 103 -13.45 -11.06 -13.03
N GLU A 104 -14.72 -11.23 -13.35
CA GLU A 104 -15.32 -10.90 -14.65
C GLU A 104 -16.41 -9.83 -14.51
N GLY A 105 -16.42 -8.86 -15.43
CA GLY A 105 -17.48 -7.86 -15.51
C GLY A 105 -17.08 -6.67 -16.40
N ASP A 106 -17.97 -5.67 -16.45
CA ASP A 106 -17.83 -4.51 -17.36
C ASP A 106 -17.17 -3.28 -16.70
N ASP A 107 -17.01 -3.28 -15.37
CA ASP A 107 -16.35 -2.19 -14.65
C ASP A 107 -14.84 -2.17 -14.90
N ASN A 108 -14.24 -0.98 -14.85
CA ASN A 108 -12.84 -0.77 -15.23
C ASN A 108 -11.83 -1.66 -14.48
N HIS A 109 -12.10 -2.03 -13.22
CA HIS A 109 -11.17 -2.83 -12.41
C HIS A 109 -10.99 -4.27 -12.96
N PHE A 110 -11.99 -4.83 -13.63
CA PHE A 110 -11.91 -6.17 -14.23
C PHE A 110 -10.88 -6.25 -15.36
N ASN A 111 -10.58 -5.13 -16.04
CA ASN A 111 -9.50 -5.08 -17.05
C ASN A 111 -8.11 -5.35 -16.45
N TYR A 112 -7.97 -5.24 -15.12
CA TYR A 112 -6.72 -5.39 -14.39
C TYR A 112 -6.75 -6.60 -13.44
N MET A 113 -7.60 -7.58 -13.74
CA MET A 113 -7.74 -8.84 -13.02
C MET A 113 -7.68 -9.99 -14.03
N ASP A 114 -6.82 -10.96 -13.78
CA ASP A 114 -6.63 -12.14 -14.64
C ASP A 114 -6.68 -13.39 -13.75
N TYR A 115 -7.86 -14.03 -13.69
CA TYR A 115 -8.08 -15.20 -12.84
C TYR A 115 -7.18 -16.38 -13.23
N GLU A 116 -6.96 -16.59 -14.53
CA GLU A 116 -6.12 -17.67 -15.05
C GLU A 116 -4.65 -17.49 -14.65
N LYS A 117 -4.15 -16.25 -14.66
CA LYS A 117 -2.83 -15.93 -14.11
C LYS A 117 -2.83 -15.72 -12.60
N GLY A 118 -3.99 -15.70 -11.94
CA GLY A 118 -4.16 -15.36 -10.53
C GLY A 118 -3.56 -14.00 -10.19
N HIS A 119 -3.68 -13.01 -11.08
CA HIS A 119 -3.00 -11.71 -10.99
C HIS A 119 -3.99 -10.56 -10.97
N ALA A 120 -3.90 -9.69 -9.97
CA ALA A 120 -4.67 -8.45 -9.89
C ALA A 120 -3.71 -7.27 -9.68
N TYR A 121 -3.88 -6.19 -10.44
CA TYR A 121 -2.97 -5.05 -10.44
C TYR A 121 -3.72 -3.72 -10.57
N GLU A 122 -3.08 -2.61 -10.20
CA GLU A 122 -3.62 -1.24 -10.28
C GLU A 122 -5.06 -1.11 -9.73
N THR A 123 -6.07 -0.87 -10.57
CA THR A 123 -7.46 -0.77 -10.10
C THR A 123 -8.06 -2.11 -9.71
N GLY A 124 -7.62 -3.21 -10.35
CA GLY A 124 -7.95 -4.58 -9.98
C GLY A 124 -7.35 -4.99 -8.63
N LEU A 125 -6.18 -4.46 -8.27
CA LEU A 125 -5.63 -4.62 -6.92
C LEU A 125 -6.61 -4.07 -5.88
N TYR A 126 -7.21 -2.89 -6.07
CA TYR A 126 -8.12 -2.34 -5.06
C TYR A 126 -9.33 -3.25 -4.81
N ALA A 127 -9.82 -3.93 -5.85
CA ALA A 127 -10.87 -4.95 -5.73
C ALA A 127 -10.38 -6.22 -5.01
N ALA A 128 -9.13 -6.66 -5.26
CA ALA A 128 -8.54 -7.84 -4.63
C ALA A 128 -7.93 -7.59 -3.23
N ALA A 129 -7.62 -6.35 -2.87
CA ALA A 129 -6.95 -5.98 -1.62
C ALA A 129 -7.69 -6.44 -0.36
N PRO A 130 -9.05 -6.43 -0.28
CA PRO A 130 -9.78 -7.01 0.84
C PRO A 130 -9.43 -8.47 1.12
N LEU A 131 -9.11 -9.26 0.08
CA LEU A 131 -8.68 -10.66 0.23
C LEU A 131 -7.37 -10.75 1.01
N LEU A 132 -6.36 -9.95 0.63
CA LEU A 132 -5.10 -9.85 1.37
C LEU A 132 -5.31 -9.30 2.77
N PHE A 133 -6.03 -8.18 2.90
CA PHE A 133 -6.18 -7.45 4.16
C PHE A 133 -6.97 -8.23 5.20
N SER A 134 -7.90 -9.09 4.78
CA SER A 134 -8.56 -10.04 5.69
C SER A 134 -7.55 -10.95 6.43
N GLN A 135 -6.37 -11.17 5.83
CA GLN A 135 -5.32 -12.03 6.36
C GLN A 135 -4.22 -11.28 7.11
N ILE A 136 -3.92 -10.02 6.80
CA ILE A 136 -2.77 -9.28 7.39
C ILE A 136 -3.13 -7.99 8.12
N ALA A 137 -4.40 -7.58 8.05
CA ALA A 137 -4.91 -6.32 8.62
C ALA A 137 -6.07 -6.54 9.60
N THR A 138 -6.20 -7.75 10.19
CA THR A 138 -7.05 -7.92 11.38
C THR A 138 -6.58 -6.97 12.49
N PRO A 139 -7.44 -6.56 13.44
CA PRO A 139 -7.03 -5.62 14.49
C PRO A 139 -5.73 -6.02 15.20
N ASP A 140 -5.59 -7.30 15.54
CA ASP A 140 -4.39 -7.82 16.22
C ASP A 140 -3.15 -7.79 15.31
N LYS A 141 -3.28 -8.20 14.04
CA LYS A 141 -2.16 -8.17 13.09
C LYS A 141 -1.76 -6.74 12.76
N PHE A 142 -2.72 -5.85 12.54
CA PHE A 142 -2.43 -4.44 12.34
C PHE A 142 -1.69 -3.86 13.55
N ALA A 143 -2.10 -4.21 14.76
CA ALA A 143 -1.41 -3.80 15.97
C ALA A 143 0.03 -4.33 16.06
N GLU A 144 0.24 -5.61 15.76
CA GLU A 144 1.58 -6.21 15.67
C GLU A 144 2.46 -5.48 14.62
N GLY A 145 1.89 -5.21 13.46
CA GLY A 145 2.52 -4.48 12.38
C GLY A 145 2.93 -3.06 12.79
N MET A 146 2.09 -2.37 13.56
CA MET A 146 2.40 -1.04 14.11
C MET A 146 3.54 -1.10 15.13
N VAL A 147 3.58 -2.12 15.99
CA VAL A 147 4.70 -2.34 16.92
C VAL A 147 6.00 -2.57 16.16
N LYS A 148 5.98 -3.45 15.15
CA LYS A 148 7.12 -3.71 14.26
C LYS A 148 7.58 -2.45 13.53
N ALA A 149 6.65 -1.66 12.99
CA ALA A 149 6.97 -0.40 12.33
C ALA A 149 7.68 0.57 13.29
N ASN A 150 7.17 0.73 14.52
CA ASN A 150 7.80 1.60 15.52
C ASN A 150 9.20 1.10 15.91
N GLN A 151 9.37 -0.20 16.16
CA GLN A 151 10.68 -0.80 16.46
C GLN A 151 11.68 -0.57 15.31
N TYR A 152 11.23 -0.72 14.06
CA TYR A 152 12.08 -0.52 12.89
C TYR A 152 12.56 0.93 12.78
N LEU A 153 11.65 1.89 12.96
CA LEU A 153 11.98 3.32 12.99
C LEU A 153 12.97 3.64 14.12
N GLN A 154 12.73 3.13 15.33
CA GLN A 154 13.62 3.34 16.48
C GLN A 154 15.00 2.72 16.28
N ALA A 155 15.10 1.54 15.68
CA ALA A 155 16.38 0.91 15.37
C ALA A 155 17.18 1.73 14.34
N GLY A 156 16.51 2.45 13.44
CA GLY A 156 17.12 3.43 12.55
C GLY A 156 17.49 4.76 13.21
N GLY A 157 17.20 4.94 14.51
CA GLY A 157 17.39 6.22 15.21
C GLY A 157 16.40 7.30 14.79
N ILE A 158 15.29 6.94 14.15
CA ILE A 158 14.27 7.88 13.69
C ILE A 158 13.39 8.27 14.87
N THR A 159 13.40 9.55 15.22
CA THR A 159 12.60 10.12 16.32
C THR A 159 11.39 10.93 15.84
N THR A 160 11.29 11.18 14.53
CA THR A 160 10.19 11.93 13.94
C THR A 160 9.85 11.37 12.57
N VAL A 161 8.56 11.13 12.33
CA VAL A 161 8.01 10.71 11.03
C VAL A 161 6.90 11.67 10.64
N VAL A 162 6.89 12.05 9.35
CA VAL A 162 5.75 12.70 8.72
C VAL A 162 5.19 11.71 7.70
N ASP A 163 3.92 11.36 7.85
CA ASP A 163 3.21 10.43 6.98
C ASP A 163 2.15 11.20 6.16
N PRO A 164 2.51 11.65 4.95
CA PRO A 164 1.64 12.46 4.13
C PRO A 164 0.70 11.64 3.26
N GLY A 165 -0.53 12.12 3.09
CA GLY A 165 -1.53 11.47 2.24
C GLY A 165 -2.28 10.38 2.98
N MET A 166 -2.48 10.57 4.29
CA MET A 166 -3.17 9.61 5.13
C MET A 166 -4.68 9.78 5.04
N LEU A 167 -5.39 8.67 4.81
CA LEU A 167 -6.82 8.56 5.01
C LEU A 167 -7.10 7.21 5.70
N LEU A 168 -7.44 7.28 6.98
CA LEU A 168 -7.76 6.10 7.79
C LEU A 168 -9.19 6.20 8.31
N PRO A 169 -9.94 5.11 8.47
CA PRO A 169 -11.12 5.13 9.33
C PRO A 169 -10.73 5.61 10.75
N ASP A 170 -11.62 6.35 11.42
CA ASP A 170 -11.33 6.95 12.73
C ASP A 170 -10.90 5.91 13.77
N ASP A 171 -11.55 4.75 13.81
CA ASP A 171 -11.22 3.70 14.79
C ASP A 171 -9.86 3.07 14.53
N MET A 172 -9.45 2.97 13.26
CA MET A 172 -8.10 2.53 12.91
C MET A 172 -7.05 3.57 13.32
N ALA A 173 -7.34 4.87 13.14
CA ALA A 173 -6.46 5.95 13.58
C ALA A 173 -6.33 5.98 15.11
N LYS A 174 -7.43 5.81 15.87
CA LYS A 174 -7.40 5.68 17.33
C LYS A 174 -6.57 4.48 17.79
N GLY A 175 -6.74 3.33 17.14
CA GLY A 175 -5.94 2.14 17.41
C GLY A 175 -4.45 2.40 17.20
N MET A 176 -4.09 3.01 16.06
CA MET A 176 -2.72 3.41 15.74
C MET A 176 -2.12 4.34 16.80
N ILE A 177 -2.84 5.41 17.17
CA ILE A 177 -2.45 6.36 18.22
C ILE A 177 -2.19 5.64 19.53
N ASN A 178 -3.13 4.81 19.99
CA ASN A 178 -3.03 4.08 21.25
C ASN A 178 -1.81 3.14 21.31
N ILE A 179 -1.41 2.56 20.18
CA ILE A 179 -0.25 1.67 20.10
C ILE A 179 1.05 2.48 20.11
N MET A 180 1.11 3.52 19.29
CA MET A 180 2.33 4.30 19.12
C MET A 180 2.68 5.13 20.36
N GLU A 181 1.67 5.60 21.10
CA GLU A 181 1.85 6.27 22.40
C GLU A 181 2.52 5.39 23.48
N GLN A 182 2.44 4.07 23.36
CA GLN A 182 3.07 3.16 24.34
C GLN A 182 4.61 3.12 24.21
N ALA A 183 5.16 3.72 23.16
CA ALA A 183 6.59 3.77 22.91
C ALA A 183 6.98 5.20 22.45
N PRO A 184 7.03 6.17 23.41
CA PRO A 184 6.99 7.62 23.18
C PRO A 184 8.29 8.23 22.63
N MET A 185 9.12 7.46 21.93
CA MET A 185 10.37 7.95 21.33
C MET A 185 10.20 8.41 19.87
N LEU A 186 8.95 8.54 19.40
CA LEU A 186 8.62 8.84 18.01
C LEU A 186 7.49 9.85 17.92
N ASP A 187 7.80 11.08 17.50
CA ASP A 187 6.80 12.02 17.03
C ASP A 187 6.29 11.56 15.66
N TYR A 188 4.99 11.28 15.56
CA TYR A 188 4.34 10.83 14.33
C TYR A 188 3.28 11.83 13.87
N TYR A 189 3.57 12.47 12.75
CA TYR A 189 2.78 13.54 12.19
C TYR A 189 2.03 13.06 10.95
N MET A 190 0.71 13.05 11.01
CA MET A 190 -0.14 12.66 9.88
C MET A 190 -0.56 13.89 9.07
N ILE A 191 -0.49 13.83 7.74
CA ILE A 191 -1.06 14.85 6.86
C ILE A 191 -2.18 14.22 6.02
N PRO A 192 -3.39 14.78 6.00
CA PRO A 192 -4.51 14.22 5.24
C PRO A 192 -4.27 14.13 3.72
N ALA A 193 -4.85 13.12 3.07
CA ALA A 193 -4.96 13.06 1.60
C ALA A 193 -6.14 13.92 1.13
N GLY A 194 -5.86 15.12 0.62
CA GLY A 194 -6.89 16.05 0.16
C GLY A 194 -7.59 15.60 -1.11
N ASN A 195 -6.86 14.97 -2.03
CA ASN A 195 -7.42 14.39 -3.26
C ASN A 195 -8.45 13.30 -2.95
N THR A 196 -8.14 12.39 -2.03
CA THR A 196 -9.06 11.30 -1.67
C THR A 196 -10.29 11.83 -0.92
N ALA A 197 -10.12 12.82 -0.04
CA ALA A 197 -11.25 13.49 0.60
C ALA A 197 -12.16 14.19 -0.42
N TYR A 198 -11.55 14.85 -1.41
CA TYR A 198 -12.24 15.48 -2.54
C TYR A 198 -13.07 14.47 -3.35
N ASP A 199 -12.45 13.35 -3.74
CA ASP A 199 -13.12 12.31 -4.55
C ASP A 199 -14.26 11.64 -3.75
N HIS A 200 -14.04 11.31 -2.48
CA HIS A 200 -15.06 10.68 -1.63
C HIS A 200 -16.28 11.57 -1.36
N LEU A 201 -16.11 12.88 -1.47
CA LEU A 201 -17.18 13.86 -1.30
C LEU A 201 -17.71 14.37 -2.64
N ASN A 202 -17.68 13.49 -3.66
CA ASN A 202 -18.21 13.74 -5.00
C ASN A 202 -17.63 15.01 -5.63
N LYS A 203 -16.33 15.25 -5.43
CA LYS A 203 -15.62 16.42 -5.96
C LYS A 203 -16.14 17.76 -5.44
N ASP A 204 -16.77 17.77 -4.26
CA ASP A 204 -17.10 18.99 -3.53
C ASP A 204 -15.89 19.44 -2.70
N ALA A 205 -15.15 20.42 -3.24
CA ALA A 205 -13.94 20.95 -2.63
C ALA A 205 -14.17 21.53 -1.24
N GLN A 206 -15.29 22.24 -1.03
CA GLN A 206 -15.57 22.88 0.25
C GLN A 206 -16.00 21.85 1.30
N ALA A 207 -16.81 20.86 0.92
CA ALA A 207 -17.15 19.77 1.81
C ALA A 207 -15.91 18.96 2.23
N ALA A 208 -15.01 18.68 1.27
CA ALA A 208 -13.75 17.99 1.54
C ALA A 208 -12.83 18.76 2.49
N PHE A 209 -12.68 20.07 2.28
CA PHE A 209 -11.97 20.95 3.20
C PHE A 209 -12.56 20.90 4.60
N ASN A 210 -13.88 21.07 4.74
CA ASN A 210 -14.55 21.06 6.04
C ASN A 210 -14.37 19.71 6.77
N ALA A 211 -14.47 18.59 6.05
CA ALA A 211 -14.29 17.26 6.61
C ALA A 211 -12.85 17.03 7.09
N VAL A 212 -11.86 17.42 6.27
CA VAL A 212 -10.45 17.35 6.65
C VAL A 212 -10.17 18.23 7.87
N GLU A 213 -10.66 19.47 7.88
CA GLU A 213 -10.44 20.39 8.99
C GLU A 213 -11.04 19.86 10.30
N ALA A 214 -12.28 19.36 10.25
CA ALA A 214 -12.94 18.75 11.41
C ALA A 214 -12.16 17.55 11.95
N ARG A 215 -11.61 16.72 11.05
CA ARG A 215 -10.80 15.55 11.43
C ARG A 215 -9.50 15.95 12.11
N VAL A 216 -8.76 16.88 11.52
CA VAL A 216 -7.47 17.36 12.07
C VAL A 216 -7.66 17.96 13.45
N LYS A 217 -8.76 18.68 13.68
CA LYS A 217 -9.11 19.30 14.98
C LYS A 217 -9.72 18.33 16.00
N ASN A 218 -10.02 17.09 15.62
CA ASN A 218 -10.68 16.13 16.52
C ASN A 218 -9.70 15.68 17.62
N PRO A 219 -9.94 16.02 18.90
CA PRO A 219 -9.02 15.64 19.98
C PRO A 219 -8.95 14.12 20.21
N ALA A 220 -9.94 13.35 19.76
CA ALA A 220 -9.90 11.89 19.85
C ALA A 220 -8.97 11.24 18.80
N LEU A 221 -8.50 12.02 17.82
CA LEU A 221 -7.59 11.57 16.76
C LEU A 221 -6.20 12.21 16.89
N ASN A 222 -5.89 12.76 18.06
CA ASN A 222 -4.62 13.41 18.35
C ASN A 222 -4.17 13.07 19.77
N SER A 223 -2.87 12.88 19.96
CA SER A 223 -2.24 12.66 21.26
C SER A 223 -0.94 13.48 21.36
N GLU A 224 -0.13 13.22 22.40
CA GLU A 224 1.11 13.96 22.63
C GLU A 224 2.14 13.69 21.51
N TYR A 225 2.33 12.44 21.12
CA TYR A 225 3.34 12.04 20.14
C TYR A 225 2.74 11.75 18.76
N VAL A 226 1.44 11.44 18.66
CA VAL A 226 0.81 11.04 17.39
C VAL A 226 -0.34 11.97 17.06
N ARG A 227 -0.22 12.76 15.99
CA ARG A 227 -1.20 13.81 15.70
C ARG A 227 -1.28 14.17 14.23
N TRP A 228 -2.45 14.64 13.84
CA TRP A 228 -2.64 15.32 12.56
C TRP A 228 -1.98 16.70 12.61
N LEU A 229 -1.21 17.05 11.59
CA LEU A 229 -0.64 18.39 11.51
C LEU A 229 -1.72 19.40 11.12
N PRO A 230 -1.89 20.48 11.88
CA PRO A 230 -2.78 21.57 11.50
C PRO A 230 -2.26 22.27 10.25
N ASN A 231 -3.20 22.74 9.42
CA ASN A 231 -2.93 23.56 8.23
C ASN A 231 -1.93 22.91 7.24
N GLN A 232 -1.95 21.58 7.14
CA GLN A 232 -1.18 20.80 6.17
C GLN A 232 -2.12 19.97 5.31
N ILE A 233 -1.84 19.86 4.01
CA ILE A 233 -2.56 18.96 3.11
C ILE A 233 -1.61 18.31 2.10
N LYS A 234 -1.84 17.03 1.80
CA LYS A 234 -1.15 16.30 0.74
C LYS A 234 -2.11 16.07 -0.43
N LEU A 235 -1.67 16.45 -1.63
CA LEU A 235 -2.35 16.19 -2.91
C LEU A 235 -1.45 15.36 -3.81
N PHE A 236 -2.01 14.82 -4.89
CA PHE A 236 -1.31 13.94 -5.82
C PHE A 236 -1.71 14.27 -7.25
N ALA A 237 -0.71 14.56 -8.09
CA ALA A 237 -0.89 14.86 -9.51
C ALA A 237 -0.84 13.57 -10.34
N ASP A 238 0.30 12.86 -10.36
CA ASP A 238 0.57 11.76 -11.28
C ASP A 238 1.04 10.46 -10.60
N GLY A 239 1.14 9.39 -11.39
CA GLY A 239 1.44 8.04 -10.91
C GLY A 239 2.86 7.83 -10.41
N ALA A 240 3.14 6.58 -10.01
CA ALA A 240 4.39 6.22 -9.35
C ALA A 240 5.56 6.02 -10.33
N ALA A 241 6.76 6.45 -9.91
CA ALA A 241 7.99 6.25 -10.67
C ALA A 241 8.36 4.78 -10.90
N TYR A 242 8.21 3.93 -9.88
CA TYR A 242 8.56 2.51 -9.98
C TYR A 242 7.61 1.71 -10.86
N SER A 243 6.33 2.09 -10.92
CA SER A 243 5.35 1.49 -11.82
C SER A 243 5.42 2.07 -13.23
N GLN A 244 6.28 3.08 -13.48
CA GLN A 244 6.35 3.82 -14.74
C GLN A 244 5.02 4.48 -15.13
N LEU A 245 4.30 5.02 -14.15
CA LEU A 245 2.99 5.67 -14.36
C LEU A 245 3.04 7.18 -14.16
N MET A 246 4.23 7.78 -14.11
CA MET A 246 4.41 9.24 -14.05
C MET A 246 3.95 9.90 -15.35
N MET A 247 3.43 11.12 -15.30
CA MET A 247 3.05 11.88 -16.49
C MET A 247 4.28 12.52 -17.14
N MET A 248 4.66 12.03 -18.32
CA MET A 248 5.85 12.48 -19.07
C MET A 248 5.44 13.38 -20.24
N LYS A 249 6.12 14.51 -20.47
CA LYS A 249 5.76 15.44 -21.57
C LYS A 249 5.84 14.79 -22.95
N ASP A 250 6.86 13.96 -23.15
CA ASP A 250 7.15 13.30 -24.43
C ASP A 250 6.69 11.82 -24.46
N GLY A 251 5.97 11.37 -23.42
CA GLY A 251 5.59 9.96 -23.25
C GLY A 251 6.75 9.03 -22.90
N TYR A 252 6.46 7.73 -22.78
CA TYR A 252 7.48 6.70 -22.55
C TYR A 252 8.02 6.12 -23.86
N THR A 253 9.25 5.60 -23.83
CA THR A 253 9.99 5.12 -25.02
C THR A 253 9.39 3.88 -25.69
N ASP A 254 8.54 3.14 -24.98
CA ASP A 254 7.80 1.97 -25.45
C ASP A 254 6.35 2.29 -25.87
N GLY A 255 5.97 3.57 -25.83
CA GLY A 255 4.70 4.08 -26.35
C GLY A 255 3.53 4.07 -25.36
N HIS A 256 3.71 3.68 -24.10
CA HIS A 256 2.66 3.86 -23.10
C HIS A 256 2.61 5.31 -22.57
N GLU A 257 1.47 5.66 -21.97
CA GLU A 257 1.27 6.94 -21.29
C GLU A 257 1.30 6.75 -19.78
N GLY A 258 1.66 7.81 -19.06
CA GLY A 258 1.51 7.85 -17.61
C GLY A 258 0.04 7.82 -17.16
N ALA A 259 -0.16 7.89 -15.85
CA ALA A 259 -1.49 7.98 -15.25
C ALA A 259 -1.61 9.23 -14.38
N TRP A 260 -2.68 10.00 -14.60
CA TRP A 260 -3.12 11.03 -13.66
C TRP A 260 -3.73 10.36 -12.42
N ILE A 261 -3.27 10.79 -11.23
CA ILE A 261 -3.99 10.53 -9.98
C ILE A 261 -5.11 11.55 -9.82
N GLN A 262 -4.84 12.82 -10.12
CA GLN A 262 -5.84 13.86 -10.33
C GLN A 262 -5.53 14.60 -11.61
N TYR A 263 -6.54 14.82 -12.45
CA TYR A 263 -6.40 15.71 -13.59
C TYR A 263 -6.13 17.15 -13.13
N PRO A 264 -5.47 17.99 -13.94
CA PRO A 264 -5.09 19.36 -13.54
C PRO A 264 -6.25 20.21 -13.00
N GLU A 265 -7.44 20.10 -13.58
CA GLU A 265 -8.64 20.82 -13.12
C GLU A 265 -9.10 20.35 -11.74
N ASP A 266 -9.16 19.03 -11.50
CA ASP A 266 -9.51 18.46 -10.19
C ASP A 266 -8.46 18.79 -9.12
N LEU A 267 -7.17 18.78 -9.50
CA LEU A 267 -6.07 19.16 -8.61
C LEU A 267 -6.20 20.63 -8.20
N GLU A 268 -6.44 21.54 -9.14
CA GLU A 268 -6.65 22.96 -8.84
C GLU A 268 -7.89 23.17 -7.96
N ASN A 269 -9.02 22.52 -8.30
CA ASN A 269 -10.27 22.63 -7.57
C ASN A 269 -10.14 22.12 -6.13
N SER A 270 -9.53 20.95 -5.94
CA SER A 270 -9.32 20.36 -4.62
C SER A 270 -8.32 21.17 -3.78
N MET A 271 -7.34 21.82 -4.41
CA MET A 271 -6.34 22.66 -3.74
C MET A 271 -6.89 24.00 -3.25
N ARG A 272 -7.82 24.61 -4.00
CA ARG A 272 -8.23 26.00 -3.79
C ARG A 272 -8.72 26.33 -2.37
N PRO A 273 -9.61 25.55 -1.72
CA PRO A 273 -10.04 25.86 -0.36
C PRO A 273 -8.89 25.85 0.65
N TYR A 274 -7.92 24.94 0.49
CA TYR A 274 -6.74 24.89 1.35
C TYR A 274 -5.84 26.12 1.15
N TRP A 275 -5.63 26.53 -0.11
CA TRP A 275 -4.89 27.75 -0.44
C TRP A 275 -5.53 29.00 0.16
N GLU A 276 -6.85 29.15 0.03
CA GLU A 276 -7.61 30.29 0.57
C GLU A 276 -7.63 30.37 2.10
N ASN A 277 -7.28 29.28 2.78
CA ASN A 277 -7.24 29.18 4.25
C ASN A 277 -5.81 29.00 4.80
N ASP A 278 -4.80 29.44 4.05
CA ASP A 278 -3.38 29.48 4.47
C ASP A 278 -2.78 28.10 4.84
N TYR A 279 -3.24 27.03 4.20
CA TYR A 279 -2.62 25.71 4.37
C TYR A 279 -1.29 25.62 3.62
N THR A 280 -0.33 24.91 4.21
CA THR A 280 0.81 24.40 3.44
C THR A 280 0.34 23.22 2.61
N ILE A 281 0.48 23.33 1.28
CA ILE A 281 0.08 22.31 0.33
C ILE A 281 1.33 21.58 -0.16
N THR A 282 1.37 20.27 0.03
CA THR A 282 2.39 19.40 -0.57
C THR A 282 1.76 18.61 -1.70
N VAL A 283 2.34 18.63 -2.90
CA VAL A 283 1.84 17.88 -4.06
C VAL A 283 2.84 16.78 -4.42
N HIS A 284 2.35 15.56 -4.58
CA HIS A 284 3.11 14.49 -5.25
C HIS A 284 3.06 14.72 -6.76
N SER A 285 4.21 15.00 -7.36
CA SER A 285 4.44 15.04 -8.81
C SER A 285 5.80 14.43 -9.08
N ASN A 286 5.84 13.42 -9.94
CA ASN A 286 7.06 12.71 -10.33
C ASN A 286 7.51 13.06 -11.75
N GLY A 287 6.56 12.99 -12.69
CA GLY A 287 6.79 13.20 -14.11
C GLY A 287 6.85 14.67 -14.44
N ASP A 288 7.56 15.01 -15.50
CA ASP A 288 7.82 16.41 -15.83
C ASP A 288 6.59 17.13 -16.43
N TYR A 289 5.53 16.40 -16.79
CA TYR A 289 4.25 16.95 -17.22
C TYR A 289 3.23 17.08 -16.10
N GLY A 290 3.37 16.30 -15.03
CA GLY A 290 2.46 16.27 -13.86
C GLY A 290 2.63 17.44 -12.92
#